data_AF-A0A4V3E2T7-F1
#
_entry.id   AF-A0A4V3E2T7-F1
#
_cell.length_a   1.000
_cell.length_b   1.000
_cell.length_c   1.000
_cell.angle_alpha   90.00
_cell.angle_beta   90.00
_cell.angle_gamma   90.00
#
_symmetry.space_group_name_H-M   'P 1'
#
loop_
_entity.id
_entity.type
_entity.pdbx_description
1 polymer ?
#
loop_
_entity_poly.entity_id
_entity_poly.type
_entity_poly.pdbx_seq_one_letter_code
_entity_poly.pdbx_strand_id
1 'polypeptide(L)'
;MRFRKFVQTYEMQRLLLIILSSFFLLISCKKSAPEGILPEKKMADLMADVHLLDGYLNTLPIDSSRKVIDGLYAEVFGNYGIDSAQFTRNLRYYLGNPTVAKKVYGQVNDKLTNLDRTYRVHDSLENARISDSVRHVQRFMRLRNEAQRLLFQVEKDTIPLTYRVYRNEFMQQAGLSINIFQQEDIPVSGPVPLPEAGVRQPSDGAAQPVQSKQMPPASTPVDATQVPAQRQQDSLPTVN
;
A
#
# COMPACT_ATOMS: atom_id res chain seq x y z
N MET A 1 8.69 -70.37 25.67
CA MET A 1 8.86 -68.99 25.15
C MET A 1 7.57 -68.32 24.61
N ARG A 2 6.35 -68.85 24.88
CA ARG A 2 5.09 -68.28 24.35
C ARG A 2 4.37 -67.31 25.32
N PHE A 3 4.56 -67.45 26.64
CA PHE A 3 3.90 -66.60 27.65
C PHE A 3 4.37 -65.13 27.66
N ARG A 4 5.65 -64.86 27.37
CA ARG A 4 6.17 -63.48 27.31
C ARG A 4 5.53 -62.63 26.20
N LYS A 5 5.15 -63.24 25.07
CA LYS A 5 4.47 -62.53 23.97
C LYS A 5 3.03 -62.14 24.32
N PHE A 6 2.30 -63.01 25.04
CA PHE A 6 0.95 -62.72 25.54
C PHE A 6 0.95 -61.59 26.57
N VAL A 7 2.01 -61.52 27.38
CA VAL A 7 2.20 -60.46 28.38
C VAL A 7 2.46 -59.09 27.73
N GLN A 8 3.27 -59.06 26.69
CA GLN A 8 3.56 -57.83 25.95
C GLN A 8 2.36 -57.27 25.19
N THR A 9 1.47 -58.12 24.67
CA THR A 9 0.30 -57.66 23.91
C THR A 9 -0.71 -56.93 24.79
N TYR A 10 -0.89 -57.32 26.07
CA TYR A 10 -1.83 -56.63 26.95
C TYR A 10 -1.31 -55.28 27.45
N GLU A 11 -0.01 -55.14 27.70
CA GLU A 11 0.63 -53.87 28.12
C GLU A 11 0.57 -52.82 26.99
N MET A 12 0.83 -53.23 25.75
CA MET A 12 0.75 -52.34 24.59
C MET A 12 -0.69 -51.91 24.26
N GLN A 13 -1.65 -52.80 24.48
CA GLN A 13 -3.07 -52.53 24.24
C GLN A 13 -3.67 -51.60 25.31
N ARG A 14 -3.21 -51.72 26.57
CA ARG A 14 -3.55 -50.77 27.65
C ARG A 14 -2.97 -49.38 27.40
N LEU A 15 -1.72 -49.29 26.91
CA LEU A 15 -1.11 -48.02 26.50
C LEU A 15 -1.87 -47.36 25.34
N LEU A 16 -2.27 -48.14 24.33
CA LEU A 16 -3.08 -47.64 23.22
C LEU A 16 -4.44 -47.08 23.70
N LEU A 17 -5.12 -47.74 24.64
CA LEU A 17 -6.38 -47.23 25.20
C LEU A 17 -6.18 -45.93 26.00
N ILE A 18 -5.08 -45.79 26.73
CA ILE A 18 -4.76 -44.56 27.48
C ILE A 18 -4.41 -43.41 26.51
N ILE A 19 -3.63 -43.67 25.48
CA ILE A 19 -3.28 -42.67 24.44
C ILE A 19 -4.53 -42.25 23.67
N LEU A 20 -5.38 -43.21 23.30
CA LEU A 20 -6.65 -42.94 22.62
C LEU A 20 -7.60 -42.12 23.51
N SER A 21 -7.73 -42.49 24.79
CA SER A 21 -8.52 -41.73 25.77
C SER A 21 -7.99 -40.31 25.97
N SER A 22 -6.67 -40.13 26.01
CA SER A 22 -6.03 -38.82 26.13
C SER A 22 -6.28 -37.96 24.89
N PHE A 23 -6.24 -38.55 23.70
CA PHE A 23 -6.55 -37.86 22.44
C PHE A 23 -8.01 -37.37 22.39
N PHE A 24 -8.98 -38.18 22.84
CA PHE A 24 -10.38 -37.76 22.94
C PHE A 24 -10.61 -36.64 23.97
N LEU A 25 -9.88 -36.65 25.10
CA LEU A 25 -9.94 -35.58 26.10
C LEU A 25 -9.42 -34.24 25.56
N LEU A 26 -8.38 -34.25 24.72
CA LEU A 26 -7.84 -33.03 24.10
C LEU A 26 -8.80 -32.39 23.08
N ILE A 27 -9.66 -33.19 22.42
CA ILE A 27 -10.64 -32.69 21.45
C ILE A 27 -11.90 -32.12 22.14
N SER A 28 -12.23 -32.62 23.33
CA SER A 28 -13.44 -32.24 24.07
C SER A 28 -13.41 -30.82 24.64
N CYS A 29 -12.22 -30.21 24.78
CA CYS A 29 -12.06 -28.84 25.33
C CYS A 29 -12.18 -27.74 24.26
N LYS A 30 -12.97 -27.96 23.20
CA LYS A 30 -13.40 -26.88 22.31
C LYS A 30 -14.70 -26.29 22.85
N LYS A 31 -14.68 -25.04 23.31
CA LYS A 31 -15.89 -24.23 23.44
C LYS A 31 -16.49 -24.07 22.04
N SER A 32 -17.37 -24.97 21.65
CA SER A 32 -18.17 -24.83 20.45
C SER A 32 -19.04 -23.59 20.63
N ALA A 33 -19.05 -22.73 19.60
CA ALA A 33 -20.01 -21.64 19.55
C ALA A 33 -21.44 -22.24 19.58
N PRO A 34 -22.42 -21.53 20.16
CA PRO A 34 -23.81 -21.96 20.10
C PRO A 34 -24.25 -22.19 18.66
N GLU A 35 -25.20 -23.11 18.46
CA GLU A 35 -25.77 -23.35 17.14
C GLU A 35 -26.36 -22.06 16.55
N GLY A 36 -26.07 -21.77 15.28
CA GLY A 36 -26.49 -20.54 14.60
C GLY A 36 -25.60 -19.31 14.84
N ILE A 37 -24.49 -19.44 15.57
CA ILE A 37 -23.46 -18.40 15.66
C ILE A 37 -22.38 -18.64 14.60
N LEU A 38 -22.12 -17.62 13.79
CA LEU A 38 -21.06 -17.60 12.79
C LEU A 38 -19.69 -17.78 13.46
N PRO A 39 -18.74 -18.47 12.82
CA PRO A 39 -17.36 -18.45 13.24
C PRO A 39 -16.79 -17.03 13.30
N GLU A 40 -15.86 -16.78 14.21
CA GLU A 40 -15.27 -15.45 14.47
C GLU A 40 -14.77 -14.76 13.19
N LYS A 41 -14.02 -15.49 12.36
CA LYS A 41 -13.53 -14.98 11.08
C LYS A 41 -14.66 -14.57 10.14
N LYS A 42 -15.71 -15.40 10.01
CA LYS A 42 -16.87 -15.08 9.16
C LYS A 42 -17.65 -13.88 9.69
N MET A 43 -17.74 -13.75 11.02
CA MET A 43 -18.36 -12.57 11.63
C MET A 43 -17.55 -11.30 11.35
N ALA A 44 -16.22 -11.35 11.48
CA ALA A 44 -15.36 -10.23 11.14
C ALA A 44 -15.47 -9.86 9.64
N ASP A 45 -15.54 -10.86 8.77
CA ASP A 45 -15.75 -10.66 7.34
C ASP A 45 -17.09 -9.96 7.06
N LEU A 46 -18.18 -10.46 7.65
CA LEU A 46 -19.52 -9.88 7.54
C LEU A 46 -19.58 -8.45 8.08
N MET A 47 -18.99 -8.18 9.25
CA MET A 47 -18.99 -6.85 9.86
C MET A 47 -18.20 -5.85 9.02
N ALA A 48 -17.11 -6.27 8.37
CA ALA A 48 -16.38 -5.42 7.44
C ALA A 48 -17.24 -5.03 6.23
N ASP A 49 -17.98 -5.98 5.67
CA ASP A 49 -18.87 -5.72 4.51
C ASP A 49 -20.06 -4.84 4.89
N VAL A 50 -20.64 -5.04 6.09
CA VAL A 50 -21.69 -4.17 6.64
C VAL A 50 -21.18 -2.75 6.82
N HIS A 51 -19.98 -2.56 7.40
CA HIS A 51 -19.40 -1.23 7.55
C HIS A 51 -19.04 -0.57 6.22
N LEU A 52 -18.62 -1.35 5.21
CA LEU A 52 -18.39 -0.84 3.87
C LEU A 52 -19.72 -0.39 3.23
N LEU A 53 -20.77 -1.19 3.39
CA LEU A 53 -22.12 -0.85 2.93
C LEU A 53 -22.64 0.41 3.61
N ASP A 54 -22.47 0.54 4.93
CA ASP A 54 -22.84 1.76 5.67
C ASP A 54 -22.05 2.97 5.17
N GLY A 55 -20.76 2.80 4.90
CA GLY A 55 -19.92 3.82 4.28
C GLY A 55 -20.50 4.28 2.94
N TYR A 56 -20.87 3.34 2.07
CA TYR A 56 -21.51 3.62 0.79
C TYR A 56 -22.87 4.33 0.95
N LEU A 57 -23.74 3.83 1.82
CA LEU A 57 -25.05 4.42 2.07
C LEU A 57 -24.97 5.86 2.57
N ASN A 58 -23.94 6.18 3.35
CA ASN A 58 -23.67 7.55 3.82
C ASN A 58 -23.17 8.50 2.72
N THR A 59 -22.70 7.99 1.58
CA THR A 59 -22.37 8.83 0.41
C THR A 59 -23.60 9.22 -0.42
N LEU A 60 -24.73 8.54 -0.22
CA LEU A 60 -25.95 8.75 -0.99
C LEU A 60 -26.86 9.80 -0.32
N PRO A 61 -27.66 10.54 -1.09
CA PRO A 61 -28.77 11.33 -0.55
C PRO A 61 -29.76 10.46 0.23
N ILE A 62 -30.32 10.99 1.31
CA ILE A 62 -31.21 10.26 2.24
C ILE A 62 -32.38 9.56 1.52
N ASP A 63 -33.00 10.22 0.54
CA ASP A 63 -34.13 9.65 -0.20
C ASP A 63 -33.71 8.48 -1.11
N SER A 64 -32.46 8.47 -1.57
CA SER A 64 -31.91 7.39 -2.38
C SER A 64 -31.48 6.23 -1.49
N SER A 65 -30.77 6.50 -0.39
CA SER A 65 -30.31 5.45 0.53
C SER A 65 -31.49 4.65 1.12
N ARG A 66 -32.59 5.33 1.51
CA ARG A 66 -33.81 4.66 2.01
C ARG A 66 -34.44 3.68 1.02
N LYS A 67 -34.30 3.89 -0.29
CA LYS A 67 -34.86 3.00 -1.31
C LYS A 67 -34.03 1.74 -1.52
N VAL A 68 -32.73 1.81 -1.27
CA VAL A 68 -31.79 0.73 -1.59
C VAL A 68 -31.30 -0.04 -0.36
N ILE A 69 -31.43 0.53 0.83
CA ILE A 69 -30.87 -0.01 2.08
C ILE A 69 -31.28 -1.47 2.32
N ASP A 70 -32.57 -1.79 2.25
CA ASP A 70 -33.07 -3.13 2.56
C ASP A 70 -32.56 -4.18 1.55
N GLY A 71 -32.49 -3.82 0.27
CA GLY A 71 -31.98 -4.70 -0.79
C GLY A 71 -30.49 -4.98 -0.65
N LEU A 72 -29.70 -3.95 -0.35
CA LEU A 72 -28.25 -4.08 -0.17
C LEU A 72 -27.90 -4.89 1.08
N TYR A 73 -28.60 -4.66 2.19
CA TYR A 73 -28.41 -5.45 3.39
C TYR A 73 -28.84 -6.92 3.17
N ALA A 74 -29.92 -7.17 2.43
CA ALA A 74 -30.34 -8.52 2.08
C ALA A 74 -29.29 -9.25 1.23
N GLU A 75 -28.65 -8.56 0.29
CA GLU A 75 -27.56 -9.12 -0.52
C GLU A 75 -26.33 -9.47 0.33
N VAL A 76 -25.90 -8.54 1.21
CA VAL A 76 -24.79 -8.79 2.13
C VAL A 76 -25.11 -10.00 3.02
N PHE A 77 -26.28 -10.06 3.64
CA PHE A 77 -26.66 -11.20 4.48
C PHE A 77 -26.76 -12.52 3.70
N GLY A 78 -27.23 -12.46 2.45
CA GLY A 78 -27.27 -13.60 1.52
C GLY A 78 -25.88 -14.20 1.26
N ASN A 79 -24.86 -13.36 1.09
CA ASN A 79 -23.47 -13.82 0.88
C ASN A 79 -22.90 -14.63 2.07
N TYR A 80 -23.42 -14.40 3.28
CA TYR A 80 -23.02 -15.11 4.49
C TYR A 80 -24.01 -16.21 4.90
N GLY A 81 -25.10 -16.40 4.14
CA GLY A 81 -26.14 -17.39 4.42
C GLY A 81 -26.90 -17.11 5.72
N ILE A 82 -27.09 -15.83 6.05
CA ILE A 82 -27.82 -15.42 7.25
C ILE A 82 -29.03 -14.55 6.95
N ASP A 83 -29.95 -14.45 7.91
CA ASP A 83 -31.04 -13.46 7.91
C ASP A 83 -30.76 -12.29 8.89
N SER A 84 -31.61 -11.26 8.87
CA SER A 84 -31.48 -10.09 9.76
C SER A 84 -31.62 -10.44 11.25
N ALA A 85 -32.42 -11.44 11.59
CA ALA A 85 -32.61 -11.91 12.95
C ALA A 85 -31.38 -12.69 13.46
N GLN A 86 -30.77 -13.51 12.61
CA GLN A 86 -29.52 -14.22 12.81
C GLN A 86 -28.38 -13.22 12.96
N PHE A 87 -28.32 -12.19 12.13
CA PHE A 87 -27.36 -11.11 12.28
C PHE A 87 -27.47 -10.46 13.67
N THR A 88 -28.69 -10.11 14.10
CA THR A 88 -28.92 -9.52 15.43
C THR A 88 -28.50 -10.46 16.57
N ARG A 89 -28.71 -11.77 16.42
CA ARG A 89 -28.25 -12.78 17.40
C ARG A 89 -26.73 -12.89 17.44
N ASN A 90 -26.08 -12.93 16.29
CA ASN A 90 -24.63 -12.96 16.15
C ASN A 90 -24.00 -11.69 16.74
N LEU A 91 -24.55 -10.53 16.42
CA LEU A 91 -24.11 -9.25 16.95
C LEU A 91 -24.18 -9.23 18.48
N ARG A 92 -25.31 -9.67 19.07
CA ARG A 92 -25.44 -9.76 20.53
C ARG A 92 -24.44 -10.73 21.17
N TYR A 93 -24.17 -11.86 20.53
CA TYR A 93 -23.19 -12.82 21.04
C TYR A 93 -21.76 -12.23 21.07
N TYR A 94 -21.35 -11.60 19.98
CA TYR A 94 -20.00 -11.06 19.84
C TYR A 94 -19.79 -9.76 20.63
N LEU A 95 -20.80 -8.88 20.66
CA LEU A 95 -20.73 -7.61 21.41
C LEU A 95 -21.08 -7.76 22.89
N GLY A 96 -21.72 -8.85 23.30
CA GLY A 96 -22.05 -9.12 24.70
C GLY A 96 -20.84 -9.42 25.58
N ASN A 97 -19.68 -9.74 24.99
CA ASN A 97 -18.43 -9.94 25.70
C ASN A 97 -17.35 -8.98 25.17
N PRO A 98 -16.85 -8.03 25.99
CA PRO A 98 -15.89 -7.02 25.52
C PRO A 98 -14.56 -7.61 25.03
N THR A 99 -14.11 -8.74 25.60
CA THR A 99 -12.88 -9.41 25.17
C THR A 99 -13.03 -10.01 23.77
N VAL A 100 -14.17 -10.64 23.49
CA VAL A 100 -14.45 -11.22 22.17
C VAL A 100 -14.73 -10.11 21.16
N ALA A 101 -15.49 -9.08 21.54
CA ALA A 101 -15.77 -7.91 20.70
C ALA A 101 -14.46 -7.24 20.23
N LYS A 102 -13.52 -6.99 21.15
CA LYS A 102 -12.22 -6.39 20.82
C LYS A 102 -11.46 -7.23 19.78
N LYS A 103 -11.53 -8.56 19.90
CA LYS A 103 -10.85 -9.48 18.98
C LYS A 103 -11.46 -9.44 17.57
N VAL A 104 -12.79 -9.50 17.47
CA VAL A 104 -13.51 -9.40 16.19
C VAL A 104 -13.27 -8.05 15.54
N TYR A 105 -13.42 -6.94 16.29
CA TYR A 105 -13.18 -5.61 15.73
C TYR A 105 -11.72 -5.39 15.32
N GLY A 106 -10.75 -6.03 15.99
CA GLY A 106 -9.37 -6.06 15.52
C GLY A 106 -9.26 -6.65 14.11
N GLN A 107 -9.89 -7.81 13.87
CA GLN A 107 -9.92 -8.45 12.55
C GLN A 107 -10.66 -7.61 11.51
N VAL A 108 -11.77 -6.96 11.89
CA VAL A 108 -12.50 -6.03 11.01
C VAL A 108 -11.59 -4.89 10.58
N ASN A 109 -10.91 -4.26 11.54
CA ASN A 109 -10.01 -3.14 11.26
C ASN A 109 -8.83 -3.55 10.38
N ASP A 110 -8.23 -4.71 10.66
CA ASP A 110 -7.14 -5.26 9.85
C ASP A 110 -7.61 -5.50 8.41
N LYS A 111 -8.82 -6.05 8.22
CA LYS A 111 -9.38 -6.30 6.89
C LYS A 111 -9.62 -4.99 6.13
N LEU A 112 -10.26 -4.00 6.76
CA LEU A 112 -10.51 -2.70 6.15
C LEU A 112 -9.22 -1.94 5.83
N THR A 113 -8.21 -2.00 6.72
CA THR A 113 -6.90 -1.38 6.49
C THR A 113 -6.18 -2.01 5.30
N ASN A 114 -6.21 -3.34 5.19
CA ASN A 114 -5.63 -4.05 4.06
C ASN A 114 -6.37 -3.70 2.76
N LEU A 115 -7.70 -3.62 2.81
CA LEU A 115 -8.52 -3.23 1.66
C LEU A 115 -8.18 -1.81 1.18
N ASP A 116 -8.12 -0.83 2.08
CA ASP A 116 -7.70 0.55 1.76
C ASP A 116 -6.33 0.58 1.10
N ARG A 117 -5.35 -0.13 1.68
CA ARG A 117 -4.00 -0.21 1.11
C ARG A 117 -4.00 -0.75 -0.31
N THR A 118 -4.77 -1.79 -0.60
CA THR A 118 -4.84 -2.37 -1.95
C THR A 118 -5.42 -1.38 -2.97
N TYR A 119 -6.50 -0.68 -2.62
CA TYR A 119 -7.11 0.32 -3.50
C TYR A 119 -6.18 1.52 -3.73
N ARG A 120 -5.48 1.98 -2.71
CA ARG A 120 -4.51 3.08 -2.84
C ARG A 120 -3.35 2.75 -3.77
N VAL A 121 -2.84 1.52 -3.68
CA VAL A 121 -1.78 1.06 -4.60
C VAL A 121 -2.33 1.00 -6.03
N HIS A 122 -3.51 0.42 -6.23
CA HIS A 122 -4.12 0.33 -7.55
C HIS A 122 -4.33 1.71 -8.19
N ASP A 123 -4.93 2.65 -7.46
CA ASP A 123 -5.14 4.03 -7.92
C ASP A 123 -3.82 4.73 -8.28
N SER A 124 -2.77 4.58 -7.46
CA SER A 124 -1.45 5.15 -7.76
C SER A 124 -0.84 4.61 -9.04
N LEU A 125 -1.02 3.32 -9.32
CA LEU A 125 -0.51 2.67 -10.53
C LEU A 125 -1.27 3.13 -11.77
N GLU A 126 -2.59 3.24 -11.66
CA GLU A 126 -3.44 3.73 -12.74
C GLU A 126 -3.14 5.20 -13.06
N ASN A 127 -3.01 6.05 -12.04
CA ASN A 127 -2.62 7.44 -12.21
C ASN A 127 -1.23 7.61 -12.84
N ALA A 128 -0.27 6.75 -12.48
CA ALA A 128 1.06 6.75 -13.11
C ALA A 128 0.98 6.37 -14.60
N ARG A 129 0.17 5.36 -14.96
CA ARG A 129 -0.04 4.95 -16.36
C ARG A 129 -0.72 6.04 -17.17
N ILE A 130 -1.78 6.64 -16.63
CA ILE A 130 -2.48 7.75 -17.28
C ILE A 130 -1.51 8.91 -17.50
N SER A 131 -0.76 9.30 -16.47
CA SER A 131 0.22 10.40 -16.56
C SER A 131 1.28 10.15 -17.63
N ASP A 132 1.79 8.92 -17.74
CA ASP A 132 2.78 8.57 -18.77
C ASP A 132 2.18 8.64 -20.18
N SER A 133 0.98 8.09 -20.37
CA SER A 133 0.28 8.15 -21.66
C SER A 133 -0.02 9.59 -22.10
N VAL A 134 -0.45 10.44 -21.17
CA VAL A 134 -0.71 11.87 -21.41
C VAL A 134 0.58 12.59 -21.76
N ARG A 135 1.69 12.32 -21.03
CA ARG A 135 3.00 12.91 -21.32
C ARG A 135 3.47 12.57 -22.74
N HIS A 136 3.26 11.33 -23.16
CA HIS A 136 3.61 10.87 -24.49
C HIS A 136 2.83 11.62 -25.58
N VAL A 137 1.51 11.72 -25.43
CA VAL A 137 0.64 12.46 -26.36
C VAL A 137 1.01 13.95 -26.40
N GLN A 138 1.21 14.58 -25.24
CA GLN A 138 1.62 15.97 -25.14
C GLN A 138 2.95 16.24 -25.85
N ARG A 139 3.90 15.31 -25.75
CA ARG A 139 5.18 15.39 -26.49
C ARG A 139 4.93 15.44 -27.99
N PHE A 140 4.10 14.55 -28.53
CA PHE A 140 3.81 14.54 -29.97
C PHE A 140 3.05 15.78 -30.43
N MET A 141 2.09 16.26 -29.63
CA MET A 141 1.38 17.51 -29.92
C MET A 141 2.35 18.69 -29.97
N ARG A 142 3.31 18.77 -29.04
CA ARG A 142 4.36 19.80 -29.03
C ARG A 142 5.21 19.73 -30.30
N LEU A 143 5.73 18.55 -30.63
CA LEU A 143 6.56 18.34 -31.82
C LEU A 143 5.83 18.72 -33.11
N ARG A 144 4.55 18.34 -33.22
CA ARG A 144 3.69 18.74 -34.35
C ARG A 144 3.57 20.26 -34.45
N ASN A 145 3.26 20.93 -33.34
CA ASN A 145 3.07 22.38 -33.33
C ASN A 145 4.37 23.12 -33.67
N GLU A 146 5.52 22.62 -33.18
CA GLU A 146 6.84 23.15 -33.51
C GLU A 146 7.17 22.96 -34.99
N ALA A 147 6.92 21.78 -35.55
CA ALA A 147 7.10 21.53 -36.97
C ALA A 147 6.23 22.48 -37.82
N GLN A 148 4.97 22.69 -37.45
CA GLN A 148 4.11 23.66 -38.14
C GLN A 148 4.65 25.09 -38.07
N ARG A 149 5.17 25.51 -36.90
CA ARG A 149 5.80 26.82 -36.74
C ARG A 149 7.03 26.98 -37.66
N LEU A 150 7.90 25.98 -37.69
CA LEU A 150 9.10 25.99 -38.54
C LEU A 150 8.78 25.91 -40.05
N LEU A 151 7.63 25.34 -40.43
CA LEU A 151 7.22 25.26 -41.83
C LEU A 151 6.53 26.54 -42.33
N PHE A 152 5.75 27.20 -41.48
CA PHE A 152 4.84 28.28 -41.91
C PHE A 152 5.09 29.64 -41.26
N GLN A 153 5.84 29.70 -40.15
CA GLN A 153 6.04 30.89 -39.32
C GLN A 153 7.53 31.19 -39.08
N VAL A 154 8.34 31.05 -40.12
CA VAL A 154 9.77 31.42 -40.05
C VAL A 154 9.89 32.92 -40.23
N GLU A 155 10.17 33.61 -39.14
CA GLU A 155 10.66 34.98 -39.18
C GLU A 155 12.15 34.97 -39.54
N LYS A 156 12.63 35.98 -40.27
CA LYS A 156 14.06 36.05 -40.63
C LYS A 156 14.86 36.35 -39.36
N ASP A 157 15.72 35.43 -38.94
CA ASP A 157 16.52 35.61 -37.73
C ASP A 157 17.40 36.87 -37.83
N THR A 158 17.14 37.83 -36.94
CA THR A 158 17.90 39.08 -36.81
C THR A 158 18.98 38.98 -35.71
N ILE A 159 19.01 37.88 -34.95
CA ILE A 159 19.89 37.68 -33.79
C ILE A 159 21.16 36.93 -34.24
N PRO A 160 22.37 37.38 -33.85
CA PRO A 160 23.59 36.67 -34.19
C PRO A 160 23.69 35.33 -33.44
N LEU A 161 23.96 34.24 -34.18
CA LEU A 161 24.16 32.90 -33.63
C LEU A 161 25.39 32.86 -32.71
N THR A 162 25.15 32.98 -31.42
CA THR A 162 26.18 32.95 -30.37
C THR A 162 26.13 31.60 -29.65
N TYR A 163 27.26 31.11 -29.15
CA TYR A 163 27.32 29.86 -28.36
C TYR A 163 26.27 29.78 -27.24
N ARG A 164 25.99 30.90 -26.55
CA ARG A 164 24.96 30.96 -25.50
C ARG A 164 23.54 30.71 -26.03
N VAL A 165 23.20 31.29 -27.17
CA VAL A 165 21.88 31.13 -27.82
C VAL A 165 21.73 29.69 -28.30
N TYR A 166 22.72 29.19 -29.04
CA TYR A 166 22.75 27.81 -29.51
C TYR A 166 22.65 26.79 -28.37
N ARG A 167 23.41 26.97 -27.29
CA ARG A 167 23.32 26.11 -26.10
C ARG A 167 21.93 26.14 -25.49
N ASN A 168 21.31 27.30 -25.32
CA ASN A 168 20.00 27.41 -24.69
C ASN A 168 18.90 26.77 -25.57
N GLU A 169 18.94 26.99 -26.89
CA GLU A 169 18.05 26.34 -27.86
C GLU A 169 18.22 24.83 -27.87
N PHE A 170 19.47 24.36 -27.94
CA PHE A 170 19.80 22.93 -27.87
C PHE A 170 19.24 22.30 -26.59
N MET A 171 19.44 22.94 -25.43
CA MET A 171 18.92 22.43 -24.16
C MET A 171 17.39 22.39 -24.14
N GLN A 172 16.71 23.40 -24.68
CA GLN A 172 15.24 23.40 -24.79
C GLN A 172 14.72 22.30 -25.71
N GLN A 173 15.30 22.14 -26.90
CA GLN A 173 14.91 21.10 -27.86
C GLN A 173 15.20 19.68 -27.34
N ALA A 174 16.33 19.50 -26.67
CA ALA A 174 16.70 18.22 -26.05
C ALA A 174 15.86 17.91 -24.79
N GLY A 175 15.01 18.84 -24.32
CA GLY A 175 14.28 18.70 -23.05
C GLY A 175 15.21 18.69 -21.82
N LEU A 176 16.45 19.13 -21.99
CA LEU A 176 17.48 19.28 -20.95
C LEU A 176 17.51 20.70 -20.38
N SER A 177 16.59 21.57 -20.83
CA SER A 177 16.44 22.91 -20.29
C SER A 177 16.10 22.80 -18.81
N ILE A 178 17.06 23.16 -17.98
CA ILE A 178 16.86 23.43 -16.57
C ILE A 178 15.94 24.65 -16.50
N ASN A 179 14.63 24.41 -16.37
CA ASN A 179 13.69 25.46 -16.02
C ASN A 179 13.93 25.79 -14.54
N ILE A 180 14.72 26.83 -14.28
CA ILE A 180 14.92 27.37 -12.92
C ILE A 180 13.62 28.05 -12.42
N PHE A 181 12.57 28.09 -13.25
CA PHE A 181 11.30 28.75 -12.97
C PHE A 181 10.12 27.78 -13.13
N GLN A 182 10.10 26.72 -12.32
CA GLN A 182 8.85 26.05 -11.96
C GLN A 182 9.01 25.34 -10.61
N GLN A 183 9.50 26.10 -9.62
CA GLN A 183 9.21 25.82 -8.23
C GLN A 183 7.93 26.60 -7.91
N GLU A 184 6.78 26.02 -8.23
CA GLU A 184 5.56 26.41 -7.51
C GLU A 184 5.74 25.91 -6.08
N ASP A 185 6.13 26.85 -5.21
CA ASP A 185 6.00 26.86 -3.76
C ASP A 185 5.87 25.48 -3.07
N ILE A 186 7.00 24.79 -2.92
CA ILE A 186 7.20 24.05 -1.66
C ILE A 186 7.23 25.14 -0.58
N PRO A 187 6.32 25.14 0.41
CA PRO A 187 6.34 26.16 1.45
C PRO A 187 7.70 26.11 2.13
N VAL A 188 8.51 27.14 1.86
CA VAL A 188 9.75 27.38 2.57
C VAL A 188 9.31 27.72 3.99
N SER A 189 9.37 26.75 4.90
CA SER A 189 9.38 27.05 6.33
C SER A 189 10.49 28.09 6.52
N GLY A 190 10.12 29.27 7.02
CA GLY A 190 11.03 30.40 7.16
C GLY A 190 12.33 30.04 7.87
N PRO A 191 13.38 30.87 7.74
CA PRO A 191 14.68 30.58 8.31
C PRO A 191 14.54 30.29 9.80
N VAL A 192 14.97 29.09 10.22
CA VAL A 192 15.13 28.74 11.63
C VAL A 192 16.04 29.81 12.25
N PRO A 193 15.62 30.50 13.33
CA PRO A 193 16.48 31.49 13.98
C PRO A 193 17.77 30.81 14.45
N LEU A 194 18.92 31.32 14.00
CA LEU A 194 20.20 30.98 14.57
C LEU A 194 20.23 31.46 16.04
N PRO A 195 20.68 30.66 17.01
CA PRO A 195 20.84 31.12 18.38
C PRO A 195 21.83 32.29 18.42
N GLU A 196 21.45 33.39 19.07
CA GLU A 196 22.33 34.53 19.31
C GLU A 196 23.57 34.08 20.09
N ALA A 197 24.72 34.01 19.42
CA ALA A 197 26.00 33.83 20.08
C ALA A 197 26.44 35.19 20.64
N GLY A 198 26.35 35.31 21.97
CA GLY A 198 26.67 36.53 22.72
C GLY A 198 28.07 37.11 22.44
N VAL A 199 28.12 38.43 22.51
CA VAL A 199 29.30 39.28 22.44
C VAL A 199 30.43 38.77 23.37
N ARG A 200 31.62 38.54 22.82
CA ARG A 200 32.89 38.61 23.57
C ARG A 200 33.94 39.38 22.77
N GLN A 201 34.48 40.40 23.43
CA GLN A 201 35.54 41.31 22.96
C GLN A 201 36.93 40.65 22.89
N PRO A 202 37.89 41.28 22.18
CA PRO A 202 39.11 40.63 21.71
C PRO A 202 40.17 40.51 22.81
N SER A 203 40.89 39.39 22.85
CA SER A 203 42.13 39.24 23.60
C SER A 203 43.26 38.79 22.67
N ASP A 204 44.35 39.55 22.75
CA ASP A 204 45.63 39.38 22.05
C ASP A 204 46.27 38.00 22.26
N GLY A 205 47.00 37.50 21.24
CA GLY A 205 47.95 36.41 21.43
C GLY A 205 48.24 35.52 20.21
N ALA A 206 49.31 35.88 19.47
CA ALA A 206 50.26 35.06 18.71
C ALA A 206 49.78 33.81 17.89
N ALA A 207 50.09 33.85 16.60
CA ALA A 207 49.98 32.73 15.65
C ALA A 207 50.99 31.60 15.90
N GLN A 208 50.58 30.34 15.64
CA GLN A 208 51.35 29.19 15.06
C GLN A 208 50.40 27.96 14.87
N PRO A 209 50.71 26.98 13.99
CA PRO A 209 49.93 26.64 12.78
C PRO A 209 48.99 25.42 12.95
N VAL A 210 47.89 25.40 12.17
CA VAL A 210 46.92 24.28 12.17
C VAL A 210 47.38 23.16 11.25
N GLN A 211 47.63 21.98 11.82
CA GLN A 211 47.86 20.71 11.12
C GLN A 211 46.65 20.33 10.26
N SER A 212 46.91 19.93 9.02
CA SER A 212 45.93 19.32 8.13
C SER A 212 45.52 17.94 8.65
N LYS A 213 44.22 17.73 8.89
CA LYS A 213 43.65 16.40 9.12
C LYS A 213 42.66 16.07 8.00
N GLN A 214 42.99 14.99 7.29
CA GLN A 214 42.35 14.45 6.10
C GLN A 214 40.82 14.29 6.18
N MET A 215 40.19 14.49 5.01
CA MET A 215 38.81 14.15 4.69
C MET A 215 38.64 12.62 4.51
N PRO A 216 37.57 11.98 5.01
CA PRO A 216 37.29 10.58 4.70
C PRO A 216 36.83 10.39 3.24
N PRO A 217 37.18 9.25 2.59
CA PRO A 217 37.01 9.06 1.16
C PRO A 217 35.58 8.68 0.74
N ALA A 218 35.26 9.04 -0.50
CA ALA A 218 34.04 8.74 -1.22
C ALA A 218 33.73 7.24 -1.29
N SER A 219 32.48 6.86 -1.00
CA SER A 219 31.95 5.55 -1.36
C SER A 219 31.54 5.53 -2.84
N THR A 220 31.97 4.46 -3.50
CA THR A 220 31.95 4.16 -4.94
C THR A 220 30.56 3.78 -5.49
N PRO A 221 30.39 3.74 -6.83
CA PRO A 221 29.12 3.45 -7.49
C PRO A 221 28.78 1.95 -7.42
N VAL A 222 27.50 1.63 -7.25
CA VAL A 222 27.00 0.25 -7.30
C VAL A 222 26.82 -0.17 -8.76
N ASP A 223 27.48 -1.28 -9.09
CA ASP A 223 27.59 -1.96 -10.38
C ASP A 223 26.23 -2.45 -10.92
N ALA A 224 25.94 -2.13 -12.18
CA ALA A 224 24.74 -2.52 -12.92
C ALA A 224 24.94 -3.84 -13.67
N THR A 225 25.44 -4.87 -12.99
CA THR A 225 25.63 -6.20 -13.58
C THR A 225 25.18 -7.30 -12.64
N GLN A 226 23.86 -7.44 -12.43
CA GLN A 226 23.21 -8.68 -11.98
C GLN A 226 21.68 -8.53 -12.07
N VAL A 227 21.14 -8.73 -13.28
CA VAL A 227 19.72 -9.05 -13.47
C VAL A 227 19.66 -10.53 -13.84
N PRO A 228 19.06 -11.42 -13.03
CA PRO A 228 18.87 -12.80 -13.45
C PRO A 228 17.83 -12.84 -14.57
N ALA A 229 18.24 -13.39 -15.71
CA ALA A 229 17.38 -13.69 -16.84
C ALA A 229 16.48 -14.89 -16.50
N GLN A 230 15.18 -14.64 -16.29
CA GLN A 230 14.14 -15.64 -16.52
C GLN A 230 13.01 -15.01 -17.32
N ARG A 231 13.19 -15.04 -18.65
CA ARG A 231 12.13 -14.91 -19.64
C ARG A 231 11.48 -16.28 -19.77
N GLN A 232 10.38 -16.52 -19.07
CA GLN A 232 9.49 -17.64 -19.38
C GLN A 232 8.45 -17.12 -20.37
N GLN A 233 8.42 -17.74 -21.55
CA GLN A 233 7.49 -17.44 -22.63
C GLN A 233 6.09 -17.89 -22.21
N ASP A 234 5.18 -16.95 -21.99
CA ASP A 234 3.75 -17.23 -22.02
C ASP A 234 3.15 -16.64 -23.30
N SER A 235 2.63 -17.54 -24.11
CA SER A 235 1.98 -17.36 -25.40
C SER A 235 0.75 -16.45 -25.32
N LEU A 236 0.61 -15.59 -26.34
CA LEU A 236 -0.62 -14.82 -26.60
C LEU A 236 -1.81 -15.76 -26.89
N PRO A 237 -3.01 -15.50 -26.33
CA PRO A 237 -4.23 -16.09 -26.86
C PRO A 237 -4.67 -15.34 -28.13
N THR A 238 -4.80 -16.08 -29.23
CA THR A 238 -5.49 -15.68 -30.45
C THR A 238 -6.97 -15.49 -30.17
N VAL A 239 -7.50 -14.32 -30.54
CA VAL A 239 -8.93 -14.01 -30.55
C VAL A 239 -9.51 -14.50 -31.89
N ASN A 240 -10.50 -15.40 -31.81
CA ASN A 240 -11.51 -15.62 -32.85
C ASN A 240 -12.70 -14.70 -32.57
#